data_AF-A0A1M4VYM0-F1
#
_entry.id   AF-A0A1M4VYM0-F1
#
_cell.length_a   1.000
_cell.length_b   1.000
_cell.length_c   1.000
_cell.angle_alpha   90.00
_cell.angle_beta   90.00
_cell.angle_gamma   90.00
#
_symmetry.space_group_name_H-M   'P 1'
#
loop_
_entity.id
_entity.type
_entity.pdbx_description
1 polymer ?
#
loop_
_entity_poly.entity_id
_entity_poly.type
_entity_poly.pdbx_seq_one_letter_code
_entity_poly.pdbx_strand_id
1 'polypeptide(L)'
;MVKDLLLSMSKDDREKIMREELGEEKCKILDKYNLYSNDRLYWERIQEKYPTQEYFSHKFALKSSPLGMIFHIYRLCFAKTKYFENHWDKFIPCYYDFKRGFVETDISNMEYIKQKSTGIVIDLRELAKIHWVKDFHDLCDYLEREEEKVMREDKIVNI
;
A
#
# COMPACT_ATOMS: atom_id res chain seq x y z
N MET A 1 15.26 -3.25 -19.40
CA MET A 1 15.75 -2.26 -20.38
C MET A 1 17.02 -1.58 -19.85
N VAL A 2 17.95 -1.11 -20.70
CA VAL A 2 19.18 -0.43 -20.25
C VAL A 2 18.84 1.00 -19.83
N LYS A 3 19.22 1.41 -18.63
CA LYS A 3 18.92 2.74 -18.03
C LYS A 3 19.21 3.91 -18.98
N ASP A 4 20.32 3.82 -19.72
CA ASP A 4 20.78 4.87 -20.62
C ASP A 4 19.85 5.07 -21.82
N LEU A 5 19.13 4.02 -22.23
CA LEU A 5 18.11 4.10 -23.28
C LEU A 5 16.89 4.88 -22.81
N LEU A 6 16.41 4.65 -21.58
CA LEU A 6 15.27 5.39 -21.03
C LEU A 6 15.59 6.88 -20.87
N LEU A 7 16.83 7.20 -20.50
CA LEU A 7 17.25 8.59 -20.28
C LEU A 7 17.43 9.39 -21.58
N SER A 8 17.63 8.73 -22.73
CA SER A 8 17.76 9.40 -24.02
C SER A 8 16.42 9.66 -24.73
N MET A 9 15.31 9.14 -24.17
CA MET A 9 13.96 9.27 -24.74
C MET A 9 13.25 10.55 -24.29
N SER A 10 12.18 10.90 -25.01
CA SER A 10 11.26 11.95 -24.57
C SER A 10 10.61 11.56 -23.23
N LYS A 11 10.17 12.55 -22.44
CA LYS A 11 9.50 12.31 -21.16
C LYS A 11 8.28 11.41 -21.32
N ASP A 12 7.47 11.66 -22.36
CA ASP A 12 6.21 10.96 -22.58
C ASP A 12 6.44 9.50 -22.99
N ASP A 13 7.39 9.25 -23.91
CA ASP A 13 7.73 7.89 -24.34
C ASP A 13 8.37 7.09 -23.19
N ARG A 14 9.24 7.73 -22.41
CA ARG A 14 9.87 7.15 -21.23
C ARG A 14 8.83 6.74 -20.20
N GLU A 15 7.91 7.64 -19.87
CA GLU A 15 6.85 7.34 -18.90
C GLU A 15 5.95 6.20 -19.39
N LYS A 16 5.57 6.22 -20.67
CA LYS A 16 4.75 5.16 -21.28
C LYS A 16 5.38 3.79 -21.11
N ILE A 17 6.65 3.65 -21.46
CA ILE A 17 7.40 2.39 -21.30
C ILE A 17 7.48 1.98 -19.83
N MET A 18 7.80 2.93 -18.95
CA MET A 18 7.88 2.65 -17.51
C MET A 18 6.53 2.16 -16.95
N ARG A 19 5.41 2.72 -17.41
CA ARG A 19 4.07 2.26 -17.01
C ARG A 19 3.77 0.86 -17.56
N GLU A 20 4.14 0.59 -18.81
CA GLU A 20 4.04 -0.76 -19.40
C GLU A 20 4.84 -1.80 -18.61
N GLU A 21 6.06 -1.47 -18.15
CA GLU A 21 6.88 -2.36 -17.32
C GLU A 21 6.27 -2.64 -15.93
N LEU A 22 5.46 -1.72 -15.39
CA LEU A 22 4.84 -1.87 -14.06
C LEU A 22 3.53 -2.67 -14.09
N GLY A 23 2.84 -2.69 -15.23
CA GLY A 23 1.52 -3.32 -15.36
C GLY A 23 0.38 -2.52 -14.75
N GLU A 24 -0.85 -2.98 -15.00
CA GLU A 24 -2.09 -2.23 -14.75
C GLU A 24 -2.29 -1.87 -13.27
N GLU A 25 -2.09 -2.82 -12.35
CA GLU A 25 -2.39 -2.62 -10.93
C GLU A 25 -1.49 -1.54 -10.30
N LYS A 26 -0.20 -1.55 -10.63
CA LYS A 26 0.75 -0.54 -10.17
C LYS A 26 0.49 0.82 -10.83
N CYS A 27 0.05 0.84 -12.08
CA CYS A 27 -0.38 2.07 -12.74
C CYS A 27 -1.58 2.72 -12.04
N LYS A 28 -2.58 1.93 -11.61
CA LYS A 28 -3.72 2.45 -10.81
C LYS A 28 -3.24 3.14 -9.52
N ILE A 29 -2.19 2.64 -8.88
CA ILE A 29 -1.56 3.30 -7.72
C ILE A 29 -0.94 4.64 -8.13
N LEU A 30 -0.14 4.67 -9.20
CA LEU A 30 0.47 5.92 -9.68
C LEU A 30 -0.59 6.98 -9.96
N ASP A 31 -1.70 6.58 -10.58
CA ASP A 31 -2.79 7.46 -10.96
C ASP A 31 -3.54 7.98 -9.72
N LYS A 32 -3.85 7.11 -8.74
CA LYS A 32 -4.48 7.54 -7.47
C LYS A 32 -3.68 8.63 -6.76
N TYR A 33 -2.36 8.49 -6.71
CA TYR A 33 -1.49 9.43 -5.99
C TYR A 33 -0.96 10.57 -6.87
N ASN A 34 -1.39 10.63 -8.14
CA ASN A 34 -0.98 11.63 -9.12
C ASN A 34 0.54 11.70 -9.28
N LEU A 35 1.16 10.54 -9.50
CA LEU A 35 2.62 10.37 -9.62
C LEU A 35 3.05 10.30 -11.08
N TYR A 36 4.14 11.00 -11.40
CA TYR A 36 4.72 11.10 -12.74
C TYR A 36 6.20 10.77 -12.71
N SER A 37 6.74 10.34 -13.85
CA SER A 37 8.16 10.03 -13.97
C SER A 37 9.00 11.30 -14.15
N ASN A 38 10.15 11.34 -13.50
CA ASN A 38 11.14 12.42 -13.66
C ASN A 38 12.42 11.94 -14.35
N ASP A 39 13.34 12.87 -14.61
CA ASP A 39 14.58 12.61 -15.36
C ASP A 39 15.59 11.74 -14.62
N ARG A 40 15.33 11.45 -13.33
CA ARG A 40 16.14 10.52 -12.53
C ARG A 40 15.53 9.13 -12.46
N LEU A 41 14.45 8.88 -13.19
CA LEU A 41 13.64 7.65 -13.12
C LEU A 41 13.02 7.45 -11.73
N TYR A 42 12.57 8.53 -11.12
CA TYR A 42 11.75 8.52 -9.90
C TYR A 42 10.31 8.86 -10.24
N TRP A 43 9.41 8.37 -9.41
CA TRP A 43 8.00 8.76 -9.38
C TRP A 43 7.84 9.89 -8.38
N GLU A 44 7.35 11.04 -8.86
CA GLU A 44 7.18 12.26 -8.08
C GLU A 44 5.77 12.83 -8.22
N ARG A 45 5.35 13.57 -7.21
CA ARG A 45 4.09 14.31 -7.21
C ARG A 45 4.37 15.78 -7.48
N ILE A 46 3.76 16.31 -8.53
CA ILE A 46 3.83 17.72 -8.90
C ILE A 46 2.52 18.39 -8.47
N GLN A 47 2.62 19.46 -7.69
CA GLN A 47 1.49 20.29 -7.28
C GLN A 47 1.90 21.75 -7.39
N GLU A 48 1.07 22.59 -8.00
CA GLU A 48 1.40 23.99 -8.28
C GLU A 48 1.79 24.80 -7.03
N LYS A 49 1.21 24.48 -5.88
CA LYS A 49 1.39 25.22 -4.62
C LYS A 49 2.40 24.60 -3.64
N TYR A 50 2.94 23.42 -3.96
CA TYR A 50 3.81 22.69 -3.03
C TYR A 50 5.10 22.25 -3.72
N PRO A 51 6.21 22.10 -2.98
CA PRO A 51 7.43 21.54 -3.54
C PRO A 51 7.16 20.17 -4.17
N THR A 52 7.79 19.92 -5.33
CA THR A 52 7.79 18.60 -5.94
C THR A 52 8.30 17.57 -4.95
N GLN A 53 7.52 16.52 -4.73
CA GLN A 53 7.86 15.47 -3.78
C GLN A 53 8.18 14.18 -4.53
N GLU A 54 9.42 13.71 -4.41
CA GLU A 54 9.79 12.38 -4.86
C GLU A 54 9.31 11.31 -3.86
N TYR A 55 8.72 10.24 -4.38
CA TYR A 55 8.22 9.13 -3.57
C TYR A 55 9.17 7.93 -3.60
N PHE A 56 9.44 7.39 -4.79
CA PHE A 56 10.31 6.23 -4.94
C PHE A 56 10.88 6.11 -6.35
N SER A 57 12.01 5.42 -6.47
CA SER A 57 12.58 5.10 -7.78
C SER A 57 11.70 4.13 -8.56
N HIS A 58 11.76 4.20 -9.89
CA HIS A 58 11.12 3.22 -10.75
C HIS A 58 11.65 1.80 -10.51
N LYS A 59 12.95 1.66 -10.21
CA LYS A 59 13.56 0.39 -9.80
C LYS A 59 12.91 -0.20 -8.54
N PHE A 60 12.52 0.65 -7.57
CA PHE A 60 11.75 0.20 -6.42
C PHE A 60 10.36 -0.27 -6.85
N ALA A 61 9.63 0.53 -7.64
CA ALA A 61 8.30 0.19 -8.11
C ALA A 61 8.25 -1.15 -8.86
N LEU A 62 9.28 -1.48 -9.66
CA LEU A 62 9.39 -2.78 -10.34
C LEU A 62 9.51 -3.95 -9.35
N LYS A 63 10.33 -3.80 -8.30
CA LYS A 63 10.62 -4.87 -7.34
C LYS A 63 9.54 -5.04 -6.27
N SER A 64 8.84 -3.97 -5.94
CA SER A 64 7.84 -3.97 -4.87
C SER A 64 6.53 -4.60 -5.32
N SER A 65 5.80 -5.18 -4.38
CA SER A 65 4.39 -5.53 -4.58
C SER A 65 3.54 -4.25 -4.68
N PRO A 66 2.32 -4.30 -5.24
CA PRO A 66 1.35 -3.20 -5.16
C PRO A 66 1.11 -2.74 -3.71
N LEU A 67 0.99 -3.68 -2.77
CA LEU A 67 0.89 -3.40 -1.34
C LEU A 67 2.12 -2.65 -0.81
N GLY A 68 3.32 -3.11 -1.18
CA GLY A 68 4.58 -2.47 -0.82
C GLY A 68 4.73 -1.05 -1.35
N MET A 69 4.23 -0.77 -2.56
CA MET A 69 4.19 0.60 -3.11
C MET A 69 3.30 1.51 -2.27
N ILE A 70 2.09 1.06 -1.92
CA ILE A 70 1.17 1.84 -1.08
C ILE A 70 1.78 2.07 0.29
N PHE A 71 2.34 1.04 0.89
CA PHE A 71 2.95 1.13 2.21
C PHE A 71 4.12 2.11 2.23
N HIS A 72 4.92 2.14 1.16
CA HIS A 72 5.96 3.15 0.99
C HIS A 72 5.39 4.57 0.88
N ILE A 73 4.28 4.76 0.15
CA ILE A 73 3.57 6.05 0.06
C ILE A 73 3.09 6.53 1.43
N TYR A 74 2.56 5.61 2.26
CA TYR A 74 2.18 5.88 3.66
C TYR A 74 3.37 5.90 4.64
N ARG A 75 4.60 5.73 4.17
CA ARG A 75 5.83 5.72 4.97
C ARG A 75 5.86 4.62 6.03
N LEU A 76 5.24 3.47 5.75
CA LEU A 76 5.30 2.29 6.59
C LEU A 76 6.68 1.63 6.47
N CYS A 77 7.25 1.24 7.60
CA CYS A 77 8.55 0.58 7.63
C CYS A 77 8.49 -0.85 7.08
N PHE A 78 9.64 -1.39 6.71
CA PHE A 78 9.78 -2.73 6.12
C PHE A 78 9.12 -3.83 6.95
N ALA A 79 9.22 -3.77 8.29
CA ALA A 79 8.61 -4.77 9.17
C ALA A 79 7.08 -4.83 9.02
N LYS A 80 6.43 -3.67 8.90
CA LYS A 80 4.98 -3.57 8.67
C LYS A 80 4.62 -4.15 7.32
N THR A 81 5.32 -3.75 6.27
CA THR A 81 5.12 -4.29 4.92
C THR A 81 5.24 -5.81 4.90
N LYS A 82 6.28 -6.37 5.51
CA LYS A 82 6.47 -7.83 5.52
C LYS A 82 5.39 -8.59 6.29
N TYR A 83 4.95 -8.06 7.43
CA TYR A 83 3.86 -8.67 8.16
C TYR A 83 2.60 -8.77 7.30
N PHE A 84 2.16 -7.65 6.71
CA PHE A 84 0.92 -7.62 5.93
C PHE A 84 1.05 -8.36 4.59
N GLU A 85 2.22 -8.38 3.94
CA GLU A 85 2.46 -9.21 2.75
C GLU A 85 2.30 -10.71 3.06
N ASN A 86 2.78 -11.17 4.23
CA ASN A 86 2.75 -12.59 4.60
C ASN A 86 1.38 -13.07 5.10
N HIS A 87 0.50 -12.15 5.50
CA HIS A 87 -0.81 -12.47 6.09
C HIS A 87 -1.97 -11.83 5.31
N TRP A 88 -1.72 -11.41 4.07
CA TRP A 88 -2.69 -10.61 3.29
C TRP A 88 -4.02 -11.34 3.06
N ASP A 89 -4.00 -12.67 3.05
CA ASP A 89 -5.19 -13.52 2.97
C ASP A 89 -6.20 -13.28 4.11
N LYS A 90 -5.74 -12.77 5.26
CA LYS A 90 -6.59 -12.42 6.40
C LYS A 90 -7.17 -11.01 6.34
N PHE A 91 -6.72 -10.18 5.40
CA PHE A 91 -7.11 -8.77 5.31
C PHE A 91 -7.82 -8.47 4.00
N ILE A 92 -8.57 -7.38 4.01
CA ILE A 92 -9.13 -6.78 2.81
C ILE A 92 -8.86 -5.27 2.80
N PRO A 93 -8.52 -4.72 1.62
CA PRO A 93 -8.35 -3.28 1.44
C PRO A 93 -9.69 -2.56 1.53
N CYS A 94 -9.71 -1.41 2.19
CA CYS A 94 -10.90 -0.58 2.39
C CYS A 94 -10.58 0.92 2.18
N TYR A 95 -11.62 1.69 1.85
CA TYR A 95 -11.64 3.15 2.01
C TYR A 95 -12.83 3.55 2.89
N TYR A 96 -12.83 4.78 3.39
CA TYR A 96 -13.93 5.29 4.19
C TYR A 96 -14.85 6.18 3.34
N ASP A 97 -16.15 5.88 3.38
CA ASP A 97 -17.22 6.71 2.82
C ASP A 97 -18.15 7.16 3.96
N PHE A 98 -18.48 8.45 4.00
CA PHE A 98 -19.26 9.00 5.11
C PHE A 98 -20.69 8.48 5.20
N LYS A 99 -21.26 7.93 4.12
CA LYS A 99 -22.61 7.33 4.10
C LYS A 99 -22.58 5.83 4.35
N ARG A 100 -21.54 5.15 3.83
CA ARG A 100 -21.46 3.69 3.78
C ARG A 100 -20.50 3.09 4.81
N GLY A 101 -19.73 3.92 5.52
CA GLY A 101 -18.67 3.48 6.43
C GLY A 101 -17.46 2.95 5.67
N PHE A 102 -16.86 1.86 6.17
CA PHE A 102 -15.71 1.23 5.52
C PHE A 102 -16.17 0.34 4.36
N VAL A 103 -15.76 0.71 3.15
CA VAL A 103 -16.13 0.04 1.91
C VAL A 103 -14.93 -0.71 1.34
N GLU A 104 -15.13 -1.98 0.99
CA GLU A 104 -14.14 -2.82 0.32
C GLU A 104 -13.78 -2.25 -1.06
N THR A 105 -12.52 -2.40 -1.46
CA THR A 105 -11.98 -1.79 -2.68
C THR A 105 -10.84 -2.63 -3.25
N ASP A 106 -10.22 -2.19 -4.34
CA ASP A 106 -8.94 -2.74 -4.78
C ASP A 106 -7.78 -2.20 -3.92
N ILE A 107 -6.66 -2.94 -3.90
CA ILE A 107 -5.41 -2.49 -3.25
C ILE A 107 -5.07 -1.07 -3.69
N SER A 108 -5.14 -0.79 -4.98
CA SER A 108 -4.80 0.53 -5.55
C SER A 108 -5.52 1.71 -4.90
N ASN A 109 -6.74 1.51 -4.38
CA ASN A 109 -7.54 2.55 -3.75
C ASN A 109 -7.67 2.41 -2.22
N MET A 110 -6.85 1.58 -1.61
CA MET A 110 -6.82 1.38 -0.18
C MET A 110 -6.33 2.61 0.62
N GLU A 111 -6.98 2.85 1.75
CA GLU A 111 -6.54 3.77 2.82
C GLU A 111 -6.61 3.13 4.21
N TYR A 112 -7.37 2.03 4.32
CA TYR A 112 -7.56 1.23 5.52
C TYR A 112 -7.46 -0.25 5.16
N ILE A 113 -7.10 -1.08 6.14
CA ILE A 113 -7.16 -2.54 6.03
C ILE A 113 -8.12 -3.06 7.08
N LYS A 114 -9.01 -3.98 6.68
CA LYS A 114 -9.96 -4.65 7.57
C LYS A 114 -9.55 -6.11 7.71
N GLN A 115 -9.40 -6.60 8.94
CA GLN A 115 -9.23 -8.02 9.21
C GLN A 115 -10.57 -8.73 8.95
N LYS A 116 -10.56 -9.77 8.11
CA LYS A 116 -11.77 -10.46 7.64
C LYS A 116 -12.58 -11.08 8.78
N SER A 117 -11.89 -11.74 9.71
CA SER A 117 -12.47 -12.52 10.81
C SER A 117 -13.12 -11.63 11.88
N THR A 118 -12.42 -10.58 12.32
CA THR A 118 -12.84 -9.74 13.44
C THR A 118 -13.57 -8.47 13.03
N GLY A 119 -13.43 -8.06 11.77
CA GLY A 119 -13.90 -6.76 11.29
C GLY A 119 -13.07 -5.58 11.79
N ILE A 120 -11.96 -5.80 12.51
CA ILE A 120 -11.08 -4.73 12.99
C ILE A 120 -10.49 -3.98 11.79
N VAL A 121 -10.61 -2.65 11.82
CA VAL A 121 -10.11 -1.76 10.76
C VAL A 121 -8.88 -0.99 11.26
N ILE A 122 -7.84 -0.96 10.44
CA ILE A 122 -6.59 -0.24 10.70
C ILE A 122 -6.42 0.83 9.64
N ASP A 123 -6.28 2.08 10.07
CA ASP A 123 -5.92 3.21 9.21
C ASP A 123 -4.42 3.19 8.91
N LEU A 124 -4.03 3.25 7.64
CA LEU A 124 -2.62 3.24 7.24
C LEU A 124 -1.84 4.44 7.78
N ARG A 125 -2.50 5.58 8.01
CA ARG A 125 -1.91 6.79 8.62
C ARG A 125 -1.65 6.60 10.10
N GLU A 126 -2.54 5.93 10.82
CA GLU A 126 -2.32 5.61 12.24
C GLU A 126 -1.23 4.54 12.38
N LEU A 127 -1.25 3.53 11.50
CA LEU A 127 -0.21 2.51 11.42
C LEU A 127 1.18 3.13 11.16
N ALA A 128 1.27 4.22 10.40
CA ALA A 128 2.51 4.95 10.13
C ALA A 128 3.07 5.68 11.36
N LYS A 129 2.24 6.03 12.35
CA LYS A 129 2.68 6.66 13.61
C LYS A 129 3.34 5.68 14.57
N ILE A 130 3.19 4.37 14.35
CA ILE A 130 3.83 3.34 15.17
C ILE A 130 5.31 3.25 14.81
N HIS A 131 6.15 3.97 15.56
CA HIS A 131 7.60 4.00 15.30
C HIS A 131 8.36 2.90 16.04
N TRP A 132 7.84 2.41 17.17
CA TRP A 132 8.49 1.38 17.97
C TRP A 132 8.10 -0.02 17.49
N VAL A 133 9.10 -0.89 17.34
CA VAL A 133 8.89 -2.29 16.92
C VAL A 133 8.05 -3.04 17.95
N LYS A 134 8.23 -2.75 19.25
CA LYS A 134 7.41 -3.33 20.32
C LYS A 134 5.93 -3.00 20.14
N ASP A 135 5.59 -1.73 19.98
CA ASP A 135 4.19 -1.29 19.79
C ASP A 135 3.57 -1.92 18.53
N PHE A 136 4.38 -2.17 17.48
CA PHE A 136 3.91 -2.91 16.31
C PHE A 136 3.66 -4.39 16.61
N HIS A 137 4.51 -5.05 17.38
CA HIS A 137 4.26 -6.42 17.84
C HIS A 137 3.02 -6.50 18.72
N ASP A 138 2.83 -5.56 19.64
CA ASP A 138 1.64 -5.51 20.51
C ASP A 138 0.35 -5.38 19.67
N LEU A 139 0.38 -4.65 18.54
CA LEU A 139 -0.71 -4.60 17.57
C LEU A 139 -0.94 -5.96 16.89
N CYS A 140 0.11 -6.62 16.39
CA CYS A 140 -0.02 -7.93 15.76
C CYS A 140 -0.59 -8.97 16.72
N ASP A 141 -0.05 -9.03 17.94
CA ASP A 141 -0.51 -9.93 19.00
C ASP A 141 -1.98 -9.66 19.36
N TYR A 142 -2.40 -8.39 19.35
CA TYR A 142 -3.81 -8.04 19.55
C TYR A 142 -4.69 -8.61 18.43
N LEU A 143 -4.35 -8.39 17.15
CA LEU A 143 -5.12 -8.87 16.01
C LEU A 143 -5.25 -10.40 16.00
N GLU A 144 -4.19 -11.10 16.35
CA GLU A 144 -4.14 -12.57 16.40
C GLU A 144 -4.99 -13.11 17.56
N ARG A 145 -4.92 -12.50 18.74
CA ARG A 145 -5.78 -12.88 19.87
C ARG A 145 -7.26 -12.65 19.60
N GLU A 146 -7.63 -11.54 18.97
CA GLU A 146 -9.04 -11.28 18.64
C GLU A 146 -9.55 -12.27 17.59
N GLU A 147 -8.73 -12.64 16.61
CA GLU A 147 -9.05 -13.70 15.65
C GLU A 147 -9.26 -15.05 16.35
N GLU A 148 -8.38 -15.43 17.28
CA GLU A 148 -8.55 -16.67 18.04
C GLU A 148 -9.84 -16.72 18.85
N LYS A 149 -10.29 -15.59 19.43
CA LYS A 149 -11.54 -15.52 20.19
C LYS A 149 -12.73 -15.81 19.28
N VAL A 150 -12.82 -15.14 18.13
CA VAL A 150 -13.89 -15.37 17.15
C VAL A 150 -13.91 -16.83 16.69
N MET A 151 -12.74 -17.40 16.37
CA MET A 151 -12.66 -18.81 15.94
C MET A 151 -13.07 -19.81 17.03
N ARG A 152 -12.93 -19.47 18.32
CA ARG A 152 -13.37 -20.33 19.43
C ARG A 152 -14.88 -20.23 19.64
N GLU A 153 -15.45 -19.03 19.55
CA GLU A 153 -16.89 -18.80 19.66
C GLU A 153 -17.65 -19.50 18.52
N ASP A 154 -17.16 -19.40 17.28
CA ASP A 154 -17.73 -20.10 16.13
C ASP A 154 -17.73 -21.62 16.31
N LYS A 155 -16.72 -22.19 16.97
CA LYS A 155 -16.67 -23.63 17.27
C LYS A 155 -17.65 -24.05 18.35
N ILE A 156 -18.00 -23.17 19.30
CA ILE A 156 -18.98 -23.47 20.35
C ILE A 156 -20.41 -23.43 19.79
N VAL A 157 -20.69 -22.51 18.86
CA VAL A 157 -22.04 -22.37 18.27
C VAL A 157 -22.36 -23.47 17.25
N ASN A 158 -21.35 -24.10 16.65
CA ASN A 158 -21.51 -25.16 15.64
C ASN A 158 -21.42 -26.59 16.21
N ILE A 159 -21.55 -26.77 17.53
CA ILE A 159 -21.69 -28.07 18.23
C ILE A 159 -23.10 -28.17 18.80
#